data_AF-A0A7S3QCE7-F1
#
_entry.id   AF-A0A7S3QCE7-F1
#
_cell.length_a   1.000
_cell.length_b   1.000
_cell.length_c   1.000
_cell.angle_alpha   90.00
_cell.angle_beta   90.00
_cell.angle_gamma   90.00
#
_symmetry.space_group_name_H-M   'P 1'
#
loop_
_entity.id
_entity.type
_entity.pdbx_description
1 polymer ?
#
loop_
_entity_poly.entity_id
_entity_poly.type
_entity_poly.pdbx_seq_one_letter_code
_entity_poly.pdbx_strand_id
1 'polypeptide(L)'
;MDASKKRPREEEAQPSSSSSSSQIPKEENATVNVQHVPIPIPENMKKIKSNAADMNIGNIPPSSLSSIQVNKLRLEAIFHPKFENEKSDHTIRQTIMSNISSSHHHEQPAKTKTKSKGYVEVTLKHSGSLLLWSGSQRFYSKNSTSNVFTSVGEIMLRQHFARAWNQWNWNNDGNGNDNVDGNGNDTVDKFQECSEYITANRLTLSFELVHSILGHHGAIPHRDYMMLISVADRNTNTGSFYSTEQMLQLAQRFRLPHNDAWVFHTPQGVERLFEVYDTMRESGMCGTVVETLNKAVKEEAEAEAEANGEGKGEGEGKGKGEGKG
;
A
#
# COMPACT_ATOMS: atom_id res chain seq x y z
N MET A 1 8.46 63.37 -64.43
CA MET A 1 7.32 63.07 -63.56
C MET A 1 7.28 61.55 -63.46
N ASP A 2 7.41 60.87 -62.33
CA ASP A 2 7.49 61.24 -60.93
C ASP A 2 8.03 59.99 -60.20
N ALA A 3 9.07 60.13 -59.38
CA ALA A 3 9.02 60.01 -57.91
C ALA A 3 9.27 58.60 -57.32
N SER A 4 10.53 58.46 -56.91
CA SER A 4 11.06 57.78 -55.71
C SER A 4 10.15 57.78 -54.47
N LYS A 5 10.19 56.70 -53.67
CA LYS A 5 10.15 56.68 -52.18
C LYS A 5 10.23 55.23 -51.66
N LYS A 6 11.40 54.76 -51.19
CA LYS A 6 11.79 54.66 -49.76
C LYS A 6 10.65 54.26 -48.81
N ARG A 7 10.74 53.05 -48.24
CA ARG A 7 10.16 52.70 -46.93
C ARG A 7 11.29 52.50 -45.90
N PRO A 8 11.12 52.88 -44.63
CA PRO A 8 12.18 52.93 -43.63
C PRO A 8 12.23 51.69 -42.70
N ARG A 9 13.38 51.59 -42.01
CA ARG A 9 13.70 50.78 -40.82
C ARG A 9 12.77 51.09 -39.63
N GLU A 10 12.42 50.07 -38.87
CA GLU A 10 12.12 50.09 -37.42
C GLU A 10 13.07 49.03 -36.83
N GLU A 11 14.18 49.37 -36.18
CA GLU A 11 14.41 49.98 -34.85
C GLU A 11 14.24 48.96 -33.70
N GLU A 12 15.40 48.55 -33.17
CA GLU A 12 15.58 47.78 -31.94
C GLU A 12 15.04 48.56 -30.74
N ALA A 13 14.32 47.88 -29.85
CA ALA A 13 14.07 48.36 -28.49
C ALA A 13 14.57 47.32 -27.48
N GLN A 14 15.49 47.77 -26.63
CA GLN A 14 16.06 47.05 -25.49
C GLN A 14 14.99 46.75 -24.40
N PRO A 15 15.19 45.71 -23.57
CA PRO A 15 14.33 45.45 -22.43
C PRO A 15 14.66 46.40 -21.26
N SER A 16 13.66 47.13 -20.80
CA SER A 16 13.72 47.93 -19.58
C SER A 16 13.51 47.06 -18.35
N SER A 17 14.49 47.15 -17.45
CA SER A 17 14.43 46.66 -16.07
C SER A 17 13.44 47.48 -15.25
N SER A 18 12.51 46.82 -14.56
CA SER A 18 11.91 47.35 -13.35
C SER A 18 11.78 46.27 -12.29
N SER A 19 12.50 46.52 -11.19
CA SER A 19 12.41 45.84 -9.91
C SER A 19 11.10 46.22 -9.23
N SER A 20 10.33 45.23 -8.81
CA SER A 20 9.34 45.42 -7.74
C SER A 20 9.35 44.22 -6.81
N SER A 21 9.76 44.52 -5.58
CA SER A 21 9.67 43.64 -4.43
C SER A 21 8.18 43.40 -4.13
N SER A 22 7.67 42.20 -4.35
CA SER A 22 6.35 41.80 -3.85
C SER A 22 6.53 41.04 -2.55
N GLN A 23 6.23 41.75 -1.47
CA GLN A 23 6.10 41.24 -0.12
C GLN A 23 4.99 40.18 -0.07
N ILE A 24 5.29 39.06 0.58
CA ILE A 24 4.35 38.01 0.94
C ILE A 24 3.29 38.60 1.90
N PRO A 25 1.99 38.55 1.60
CA PRO A 25 0.96 38.90 2.58
C PRO A 25 0.90 37.82 3.66
N LYS A 26 0.93 38.25 4.92
CA LYS A 26 0.67 37.41 6.09
C LYS A 26 -0.77 36.89 6.02
N GLU A 27 -0.95 35.59 6.30
CA GLU A 27 -2.26 34.95 6.46
C GLU A 27 -3.05 35.66 7.57
N GLU A 28 -4.12 36.35 7.17
CA GLU A 28 -5.16 36.82 8.06
C GLU A 28 -6.25 35.73 8.09
N ASN A 29 -6.58 35.25 9.30
CA ASN A 29 -7.58 34.21 9.53
C ASN A 29 -8.96 34.64 8.99
N ALA A 30 -9.29 34.21 7.77
CA ALA A 30 -10.65 34.30 7.24
C ALA A 30 -11.50 33.18 7.83
N THR A 31 -12.27 33.50 8.87
CA THR A 31 -13.37 32.67 9.37
C THR A 31 -14.42 32.51 8.27
N VAL A 32 -14.38 31.40 7.52
CA VAL A 32 -15.45 31.01 6.60
C VAL A 32 -16.61 30.46 7.43
N ASN A 33 -17.68 31.24 7.54
CA ASN A 33 -18.91 30.82 8.18
C ASN A 33 -19.68 29.89 7.23
N VAL A 34 -19.39 28.60 7.27
CA VAL A 34 -20.16 27.58 6.55
C VAL A 34 -21.44 27.31 7.34
N GLN A 35 -22.56 27.86 6.86
CA GLN A 35 -23.88 27.51 7.37
C GLN A 35 -24.17 26.04 7.02
N HIS A 36 -23.98 25.17 8.01
CA HIS A 36 -24.28 23.75 7.91
C HIS A 36 -25.80 23.59 7.83
N VAL A 37 -26.34 23.36 6.62
CA VAL A 37 -27.74 22.96 6.45
C VAL A 37 -27.81 21.45 6.72
N PRO A 38 -28.47 20.99 7.80
CA PRO A 38 -28.57 19.56 8.07
C PRO A 38 -29.40 18.90 6.98
N ILE A 39 -28.85 17.86 6.35
CA ILE A 39 -29.62 17.01 5.43
C ILE A 39 -30.71 16.29 6.25
N PRO A 40 -31.99 16.33 5.86
CA PRO A 40 -33.05 15.66 6.60
C PRO A 40 -32.86 14.15 6.54
N ILE A 41 -32.69 13.52 7.71
CA ILE A 41 -32.67 12.07 7.85
C ILE A 41 -34.07 11.53 7.51
N PRO A 42 -34.20 10.55 6.58
CA PRO A 42 -35.47 9.87 6.29
C PRO A 42 -36.15 9.35 7.56
N GLU A 43 -37.47 9.52 7.71
CA GLU A 43 -38.18 9.12 8.95
C GLU A 43 -38.05 7.63 9.30
N ASN A 44 -37.82 6.78 8.31
CA ASN A 44 -37.52 5.36 8.49
C ASN A 44 -36.11 5.08 9.03
N MET A 45 -35.17 6.03 8.96
CA MET A 45 -33.87 5.98 9.64
C MET A 45 -33.89 6.62 11.04
N LYS A 46 -34.85 7.50 11.34
CA LYS A 46 -35.02 8.06 12.70
C LYS A 46 -35.45 7.02 13.74
N LYS A 47 -35.90 5.84 13.31
CA LYS A 47 -36.25 4.70 14.19
C LYS A 47 -35.11 3.73 14.48
N ILE A 48 -33.94 3.90 13.86
CA ILE A 48 -32.75 3.17 14.30
C ILE A 48 -32.10 4.02 15.38
N LYS A 49 -32.65 3.93 16.60
CA LYS A 49 -31.90 4.34 17.78
C LYS A 49 -30.60 3.56 17.76
N SER A 50 -29.48 4.27 17.79
CA SER A 50 -28.20 3.67 18.11
C SER A 50 -28.34 2.98 19.46
N ASN A 51 -28.41 1.65 19.46
CA ASN A 51 -28.15 0.88 20.66
C ASN A 51 -26.65 0.93 20.94
N ALA A 52 -26.14 2.12 21.29
CA ALA A 52 -24.87 2.29 21.98
C ALA A 52 -24.94 1.77 23.44
N ALA A 53 -26.05 1.10 23.79
CA ALA A 53 -26.34 0.50 25.09
C ALA A 53 -26.39 -1.04 25.06
N ASP A 54 -26.12 -1.70 23.93
CA ASP A 54 -26.13 -3.19 23.87
C ASP A 54 -24.75 -3.82 24.18
N MET A 55 -23.87 -3.09 24.87
CA MET A 55 -23.19 -3.72 26.01
C MET A 55 -24.04 -3.43 27.23
N ASN A 56 -25.13 -4.18 27.37
CA ASN A 56 -25.87 -4.26 28.61
C ASN A 56 -24.98 -5.00 29.63
N ILE A 57 -24.00 -4.27 30.20
CA ILE A 57 -23.51 -4.52 31.56
C ILE A 57 -24.67 -4.08 32.48
N GLY A 58 -25.77 -4.81 32.40
CA GLY A 58 -26.97 -4.52 33.15
C GLY A 58 -26.65 -4.64 34.62
N ASN A 59 -26.88 -3.56 35.37
CA ASN A 59 -26.99 -3.54 36.84
C ASN A 59 -26.11 -4.58 37.57
N ILE A 60 -24.80 -4.52 37.34
CA ILE A 60 -23.85 -5.22 38.20
C ILE A 60 -23.70 -4.33 39.44
N PRO A 61 -24.28 -4.68 40.61
CA PRO A 61 -24.11 -3.86 41.81
C PRO A 61 -22.59 -3.71 42.09
N PRO A 62 -22.13 -2.56 42.61
CA PRO A 62 -20.70 -2.30 42.80
C PRO A 62 -19.98 -3.37 43.63
N SER A 63 -20.71 -4.12 44.46
CA SER A 63 -20.23 -5.26 45.23
C SER A 63 -19.86 -6.51 44.40
N SER A 64 -20.28 -6.62 43.14
CA SER A 64 -20.07 -7.80 42.29
C SER A 64 -18.92 -7.69 41.27
N LEU A 65 -18.35 -6.49 41.07
CA LEU A 65 -17.09 -6.32 40.33
C LEU A 65 -15.86 -6.84 41.13
N SER A 66 -16.02 -7.11 42.42
CA SER A 66 -15.00 -7.68 43.31
C SER A 66 -14.58 -9.11 42.95
N SER A 67 -15.21 -9.72 41.93
CA SER A 67 -15.00 -11.12 41.53
C SER A 67 -14.64 -11.33 40.05
N ILE A 68 -14.39 -10.26 39.26
CA ILE A 68 -13.93 -10.44 37.87
C ILE A 68 -12.49 -10.93 37.90
N GLN A 69 -12.32 -12.26 37.81
CA GLN A 69 -11.04 -12.90 37.65
C GLN A 69 -10.66 -12.90 36.16
N VAL A 70 -9.75 -12.00 35.79
CA VAL A 70 -9.18 -11.99 34.43
C VAL A 70 -8.26 -13.21 34.29
N ASN A 71 -8.76 -14.26 33.67
CA ASN A 71 -8.02 -15.52 33.52
C ASN A 71 -6.93 -15.45 32.45
N LYS A 72 -7.13 -14.63 31.40
CA LYS A 72 -6.19 -14.51 30.28
C LYS A 72 -6.38 -13.20 29.53
N LEU A 73 -5.27 -12.54 29.21
CA LEU A 73 -5.23 -11.46 28.23
C LEU A 73 -4.80 -12.01 26.88
N ARG A 74 -5.42 -11.52 25.80
CA ARG A 74 -5.12 -11.92 24.43
C ARG A 74 -4.94 -10.68 23.58
N LEU A 75 -3.83 -10.63 22.86
CA LEU A 75 -3.62 -9.64 21.80
C LEU A 75 -4.55 -9.96 20.63
N GLU A 76 -5.43 -9.02 20.30
CA GLU A 76 -6.50 -9.16 19.31
C GLU A 76 -6.16 -8.56 17.95
N ALA A 77 -5.39 -7.47 17.92
CA ALA A 77 -4.98 -6.80 16.70
C ALA A 77 -3.64 -6.08 16.91
N ILE A 78 -2.84 -5.98 15.85
CA ILE A 78 -1.56 -5.25 15.83
C ILE A 78 -1.59 -4.30 14.63
N PHE A 79 -1.41 -3.01 14.91
CA PHE A 79 -1.21 -2.01 13.87
C PHE A 79 0.24 -2.06 13.39
N HIS A 80 0.45 -1.79 12.10
CA HIS A 80 1.79 -1.54 11.59
C HIS A 80 2.46 -0.43 12.42
N PRO A 81 3.77 -0.56 12.76
CA PRO A 81 4.49 0.50 13.45
C PRO A 81 4.32 1.84 12.73
N LYS A 82 4.27 2.93 13.52
CA LYS A 82 4.30 4.27 12.97
C LYS A 82 5.58 4.43 12.14
N PHE A 83 5.41 4.87 10.90
CA PHE A 83 6.51 5.20 10.00
C PHE A 83 6.57 6.71 9.77
N GLU A 84 7.71 7.16 9.27
CA GLU A 84 8.01 8.56 9.02
C GLU A 84 7.97 8.85 7.52
N ASN A 85 7.49 10.03 7.16
CA ASN A 85 7.64 10.52 5.80
C ASN A 85 9.08 10.98 5.57
N GLU A 86 9.54 10.90 4.33
CA GLU A 86 10.82 11.50 3.95
C GLU A 86 10.80 13.01 4.25
N LYS A 87 11.88 13.49 4.88
CA LYS A 87 12.12 14.92 5.17
C LYS A 87 13.27 15.42 4.29
N SER A 88 13.40 16.74 4.19
CA SER A 88 14.48 17.40 3.43
C SER A 88 15.89 17.14 3.97
N ASP A 89 16.04 16.53 5.15
CA ASP A 89 17.33 16.18 5.75
C ASP A 89 17.97 14.92 5.15
N HIS A 90 17.25 14.20 4.28
CA HIS A 90 17.68 12.95 3.62
C HIS A 90 18.19 11.85 4.55
N THR A 91 17.90 11.93 5.86
CA THR A 91 18.39 10.97 6.87
C THR A 91 17.88 9.55 6.60
N ILE A 92 16.63 9.42 6.15
CA ILE A 92 16.02 8.16 5.75
C ILE A 92 16.76 7.56 4.54
N ARG A 93 17.08 8.37 3.52
CA ARG A 93 17.82 7.89 2.33
C ARG A 93 19.22 7.44 2.68
N GLN A 94 19.94 8.21 3.50
CA GLN A 94 21.28 7.85 3.97
C GLN A 94 21.27 6.53 4.75
N THR A 95 20.25 6.32 5.58
CA THR A 95 20.07 5.07 6.33
C THR A 95 19.81 3.89 5.39
N ILE A 96 18.91 4.07 4.42
CA ILE A 96 18.61 3.06 3.39
C ILE A 96 19.88 2.72 2.60
N MET A 97 20.60 3.71 2.07
CA MET A 97 21.83 3.50 1.31
C MET A 97 22.92 2.83 2.13
N SER A 98 23.10 3.23 3.39
CA SER A 98 24.08 2.59 4.28
C SER A 98 23.77 1.10 4.49
N ASN A 99 22.50 0.73 4.66
CA ASN A 99 22.07 -0.66 4.82
C ASN A 99 22.34 -1.49 3.55
N ILE A 100 22.15 -0.89 2.38
CA ILE A 100 22.39 -1.52 1.08
C ILE A 100 23.90 -1.64 0.81
N SER A 101 24.68 -0.56 0.94
CA SER A 101 26.12 -0.56 0.65
C SER A 101 26.94 -1.39 1.63
N SER A 102 26.55 -1.46 2.91
CA SER A 102 27.21 -2.33 3.89
C SER A 102 27.07 -3.82 3.54
N SER A 103 26.18 -4.16 2.60
CA SER A 103 26.04 -5.51 2.07
C SER A 103 26.90 -5.80 0.83
N HIS A 104 27.50 -4.77 0.22
CA HIS A 104 28.38 -4.89 -0.96
C HIS A 104 29.88 -4.85 -0.61
N HIS A 105 30.28 -4.28 0.52
CA HIS A 105 31.69 -4.07 0.88
C HIS A 105 32.41 -5.25 1.58
N HIS A 106 31.84 -6.46 1.59
CA HIS A 106 32.54 -7.64 2.13
C HIS A 106 33.22 -8.48 1.03
N GLU A 107 34.11 -7.86 0.26
CA GLU A 107 35.06 -8.57 -0.60
C GLU A 107 36.30 -8.98 0.22
N GLN A 108 36.25 -10.21 0.74
CA GLN A 108 37.42 -10.99 1.16
C GLN A 108 37.33 -12.37 0.48
N PRO A 109 38.47 -13.01 0.16
CA PRO A 109 38.51 -14.05 -0.85
C PRO A 109 37.91 -15.37 -0.35
N ALA A 110 37.03 -15.93 -1.18
CA ALA A 110 36.71 -17.34 -1.37
C ALA A 110 36.47 -18.22 -0.11
N LYS A 111 35.18 -18.44 0.22
CA LYS A 111 34.58 -19.80 0.28
C LYS A 111 33.10 -19.87 0.69
N THR A 112 32.46 -18.75 1.01
CA THR A 112 31.02 -18.73 1.31
C THR A 112 30.37 -17.55 0.63
N LYS A 113 29.52 -17.79 -0.38
CA LYS A 113 28.63 -16.79 -0.99
C LYS A 113 27.75 -16.17 0.12
N THR A 114 28.20 -15.09 0.74
CA THR A 114 27.36 -14.32 1.66
C THR A 114 26.45 -13.43 0.81
N LYS A 115 25.19 -13.85 0.68
CA LYS A 115 24.06 -13.06 0.16
C LYS A 115 24.12 -11.62 0.66
N SER A 116 23.78 -10.64 -0.19
CA SER A 116 23.49 -9.28 0.25
C SER A 116 22.49 -9.32 1.42
N LYS A 117 22.71 -8.51 2.45
CA LYS A 117 21.93 -8.49 3.69
C LYS A 117 20.88 -7.37 3.75
N GLY A 118 20.85 -6.46 2.77
CA GLY A 118 19.86 -5.38 2.70
C GLY A 118 19.20 -5.33 1.33
N TYR A 119 17.90 -5.06 1.31
CA TYR A 119 17.12 -4.71 0.13
C TYR A 119 16.04 -3.71 0.55
N VAL A 120 15.47 -2.99 -0.41
CA VAL A 120 14.34 -2.08 -0.21
C VAL A 120 13.12 -2.66 -0.91
N GLU A 121 12.06 -2.92 -0.15
CA GLU A 121 10.74 -3.24 -0.68
C GLU A 121 9.93 -1.95 -0.84
N VAL A 122 9.36 -1.75 -2.02
CA VAL A 122 8.55 -0.58 -2.37
C VAL A 122 7.16 -1.04 -2.75
N THR A 123 6.14 -0.38 -2.21
CA THR A 123 4.72 -0.64 -2.50
C THR A 123 3.99 0.67 -2.71
N LEU A 124 2.88 0.66 -3.46
CA LEU A 124 2.05 1.86 -3.63
C LEU A 124 1.32 2.25 -2.34
N LYS A 125 1.40 3.51 -1.96
CA LYS A 125 0.57 4.04 -0.87
C LYS A 125 -0.82 4.37 -1.40
N HIS A 126 -1.83 3.67 -0.91
CA HIS A 126 -3.23 3.98 -1.20
C HIS A 126 -3.74 5.10 -0.27
N SER A 127 -4.70 5.90 -0.75
CA SER A 127 -5.29 7.02 -0.01
C SER A 127 -6.69 6.67 0.47
N GLY A 128 -6.77 5.91 1.56
CA GLY A 128 -8.02 5.41 2.12
C GLY A 128 -8.05 5.45 3.64
N SER A 129 -8.86 4.54 4.20
CA SER A 129 -8.99 4.35 5.64
C SER A 129 -8.42 3.01 6.06
N LEU A 130 -7.57 3.02 7.08
CA LEU A 130 -6.99 1.81 7.64
C LEU A 130 -8.05 0.94 8.34
N LEU A 131 -8.12 -0.33 7.94
CA LEU A 131 -8.95 -1.38 8.53
C LEU A 131 -8.07 -2.57 8.90
N LEU A 132 -8.26 -3.11 10.09
CA LEU A 132 -7.65 -4.37 10.52
C LEU A 132 -8.74 -5.44 10.63
N TRP A 133 -8.39 -6.68 10.30
CA TRP A 133 -9.26 -7.85 10.43
C TRP A 133 -8.51 -9.03 11.04
N SER A 134 -9.08 -9.61 12.08
CA SER A 134 -8.49 -10.73 12.83
C SER A 134 -9.31 -12.02 12.73
N GLY A 135 -10.10 -12.15 11.66
CA GLY A 135 -11.01 -13.26 11.43
C GLY A 135 -12.37 -13.07 12.12
N SER A 136 -13.37 -13.82 11.68
CA SER A 136 -14.77 -13.69 12.11
C SER A 136 -15.27 -12.25 11.94
N GLN A 137 -16.04 -11.73 12.91
CA GLN A 137 -16.53 -10.35 12.95
C GLN A 137 -15.54 -9.37 13.61
N ARG A 138 -14.27 -9.73 13.76
CA ARG A 138 -13.26 -8.91 14.45
C ARG A 138 -12.64 -7.90 13.49
N PHE A 139 -13.29 -6.77 13.34
CA PHE A 139 -12.83 -5.63 12.55
C PHE A 139 -12.44 -4.45 13.44
N TYR A 140 -11.37 -3.75 13.07
CA TYR A 140 -10.86 -2.60 13.82
C TYR A 140 -10.52 -1.49 12.84
N SER A 141 -10.91 -0.26 13.16
CA SER A 141 -10.36 0.94 12.55
C SER A 141 -9.39 1.59 13.53
N LYS A 142 -8.65 2.62 13.09
CA LYS A 142 -7.61 3.29 13.90
C LYS A 142 -7.98 3.59 15.36
N ASN A 143 -9.25 3.94 15.62
CA ASN A 143 -9.70 4.36 16.96
C ASN A 143 -11.00 3.68 17.41
N SER A 144 -11.44 2.59 16.75
CA SER A 144 -12.71 1.96 17.10
C SER A 144 -12.79 0.51 16.64
N THR A 145 -13.53 -0.30 17.39
CA THR A 145 -13.94 -1.66 17.02
C THR A 145 -15.37 -1.69 16.46
N SER A 146 -16.06 -0.56 16.45
CA SER A 146 -17.46 -0.45 16.06
C SER A 146 -17.75 0.97 15.56
N ASN A 147 -17.54 1.19 14.26
CA ASN A 147 -17.95 2.40 13.56
C ASN A 147 -18.28 2.10 12.10
N VAL A 148 -18.63 3.14 11.35
CA VAL A 148 -18.97 3.00 9.92
C VAL A 148 -17.81 2.42 9.10
N PHE A 149 -16.55 2.69 9.45
CA PHE A 149 -15.38 2.15 8.74
C PHE A 149 -15.25 0.63 8.94
N THR A 150 -15.45 0.14 10.16
CA THR A 150 -15.43 -1.31 10.43
C THR A 150 -16.59 -2.01 9.71
N SER A 151 -17.77 -1.40 9.67
CA SER A 151 -18.94 -1.96 8.97
C SER A 151 -18.75 -1.98 7.45
N VAL A 152 -18.27 -0.90 6.84
CA VAL A 152 -17.96 -0.84 5.40
C VAL A 152 -16.86 -1.83 5.06
N GLY A 153 -15.83 -1.92 5.90
CA GLY A 153 -14.74 -2.89 5.76
C GLY A 153 -15.22 -4.34 5.72
N GLU A 154 -16.11 -4.73 6.65
CA GLU A 154 -16.70 -6.06 6.65
C GLU A 154 -17.50 -6.34 5.37
N ILE A 155 -18.38 -5.40 4.97
CA ILE A 155 -19.20 -5.55 3.75
C ILE A 155 -18.30 -5.71 2.53
N MET A 156 -17.30 -4.84 2.37
CA MET A 156 -16.40 -4.87 1.21
C MET A 156 -15.59 -6.16 1.16
N LEU A 157 -15.08 -6.66 2.29
CA LEU A 157 -14.32 -7.91 2.33
C LEU A 157 -15.20 -9.11 1.95
N ARG A 158 -16.41 -9.20 2.51
CA ARG A 158 -17.37 -10.27 2.15
C ARG A 158 -17.75 -10.21 0.67
N GLN A 159 -18.03 -9.01 0.16
CA GLN A 159 -18.30 -8.81 -1.27
C GLN A 159 -17.10 -9.19 -2.13
N HIS A 160 -15.87 -8.90 -1.70
CA HIS A 160 -14.66 -9.34 -2.39
C HIS A 160 -14.60 -10.86 -2.51
N PHE A 161 -14.81 -11.59 -1.41
CA PHE A 161 -14.84 -13.06 -1.46
C PHE A 161 -15.94 -13.59 -2.39
N ALA A 162 -17.15 -13.03 -2.31
CA ALA A 162 -18.23 -13.38 -3.22
C ALA A 162 -17.83 -13.15 -4.69
N ARG A 163 -17.20 -12.01 -5.01
CA ARG A 163 -16.73 -11.72 -6.39
C ARG A 163 -15.51 -12.53 -6.81
N ALA A 164 -14.64 -12.94 -5.90
CA ALA A 164 -13.41 -13.65 -6.22
C ALA A 164 -13.64 -15.16 -6.39
N TRP A 165 -14.67 -15.71 -5.74
CA TRP A 165 -14.92 -17.14 -5.66
C TRP A 165 -16.29 -17.58 -6.20
N ASN A 166 -17.30 -16.70 -6.23
CA ASN A 166 -18.66 -17.05 -6.70
C ASN A 166 -18.97 -16.48 -8.09
N GLN A 167 -17.95 -16.23 -8.94
CA GLN A 167 -18.13 -15.72 -10.31
C GLN A 167 -18.96 -16.63 -11.22
N TRP A 168 -19.30 -17.85 -10.78
CA TRP A 168 -20.03 -18.82 -11.60
C TRP A 168 -21.55 -18.63 -11.62
N ASN A 169 -22.17 -17.98 -10.62
CA ASN A 169 -23.65 -17.92 -10.51
C ASN A 169 -24.30 -16.57 -10.90
N TRP A 170 -23.58 -15.64 -11.54
CA TRP A 170 -24.20 -14.38 -11.99
C TRP A 170 -25.09 -14.54 -13.23
N ASN A 171 -24.94 -15.63 -14.00
CA ASN A 171 -25.72 -15.88 -15.21
C ASN A 171 -27.09 -16.54 -14.98
N ASN A 172 -27.49 -16.84 -13.74
CA ASN A 172 -28.88 -17.24 -13.45
C ASN A 172 -29.76 -15.99 -13.35
N ASP A 173 -30.02 -15.41 -14.52
CA ASP A 173 -31.32 -14.96 -15.02
C ASP A 173 -32.50 -14.69 -14.06
N GLY A 174 -32.31 -14.03 -12.91
CA GLY A 174 -33.36 -13.30 -12.19
C GLY A 174 -34.63 -14.10 -11.81
N ASN A 175 -34.60 -15.41 -11.98
CA ASN A 175 -35.67 -16.32 -11.66
C ASN A 175 -35.18 -17.08 -10.43
N GLY A 176 -35.76 -16.75 -9.27
CA GLY A 176 -35.36 -17.26 -7.96
C GLY A 176 -35.56 -18.76 -7.83
N ASN A 177 -34.76 -19.52 -8.56
CA ASN A 177 -34.69 -20.96 -8.53
C ASN A 177 -33.25 -21.29 -8.21
N ASP A 178 -32.97 -21.37 -6.91
CA ASP A 178 -31.73 -21.86 -6.30
C ASP A 178 -31.54 -23.36 -6.60
N ASN A 179 -31.62 -23.76 -7.86
CA ASN A 179 -31.13 -25.05 -8.31
C ASN A 179 -29.63 -24.91 -8.51
N VAL A 180 -28.96 -24.90 -7.36
CA VAL A 180 -27.62 -25.46 -7.19
C VAL A 180 -27.57 -26.75 -8.01
N ASP A 181 -26.70 -26.78 -9.01
CA ASP A 181 -26.38 -27.98 -9.78
C ASP A 181 -26.27 -29.14 -8.80
N GLY A 182 -27.08 -30.19 -9.02
CA GLY A 182 -27.36 -31.30 -8.09
C GLY A 182 -26.18 -32.19 -7.70
N ASN A 183 -24.97 -31.63 -7.60
CA ASN A 183 -23.85 -32.15 -6.85
C ASN A 183 -23.67 -31.25 -5.62
N GLY A 184 -24.51 -31.44 -4.61
CA GLY A 184 -24.57 -30.67 -3.37
C GLY A 184 -23.37 -30.86 -2.43
N ASN A 185 -22.16 -30.66 -2.94
CA ASN A 185 -20.91 -30.62 -2.18
C ASN A 185 -20.02 -29.48 -2.70
N ASP A 186 -19.54 -28.66 -1.77
CA ASP A 186 -18.35 -27.82 -1.87
C ASP A 186 -18.40 -26.45 -2.59
N THR A 187 -19.43 -25.63 -2.39
CA THR A 187 -19.14 -24.18 -2.27
C THR A 187 -18.62 -23.92 -0.86
N VAL A 188 -17.37 -24.29 -0.60
CA VAL A 188 -16.70 -23.90 0.66
C VAL A 188 -16.81 -22.38 0.75
N ASP A 189 -17.45 -21.86 1.81
CA ASP A 189 -17.49 -20.43 2.08
C ASP A 189 -16.05 -19.97 2.30
N LYS A 190 -15.42 -19.47 1.23
CA LYS A 190 -14.00 -19.09 1.23
C LYS A 190 -13.73 -17.92 2.17
N PHE A 191 -14.73 -17.09 2.46
CA PHE A 191 -14.61 -16.09 3.51
C PHE A 191 -14.49 -16.77 4.88
N GLN A 192 -15.34 -17.76 5.16
CA GLN A 192 -15.31 -18.51 6.41
C GLN A 192 -14.01 -19.34 6.55
N GLU A 193 -13.56 -20.01 5.50
CA GLU A 193 -12.28 -20.75 5.49
C GLU A 193 -11.10 -19.81 5.78
N CYS A 194 -11.04 -18.65 5.10
CA CYS A 194 -10.01 -17.65 5.37
C CYS A 194 -10.10 -17.14 6.81
N SER A 195 -11.31 -16.80 7.26
CA SER A 195 -11.59 -16.33 8.62
C SER A 195 -11.09 -17.30 9.70
N GLU A 196 -11.34 -18.59 9.51
CA GLU A 196 -10.89 -19.67 10.39
C GLU A 196 -9.36 -19.80 10.37
N TYR A 197 -8.74 -19.76 9.18
CA TYR A 197 -7.30 -19.78 9.04
C TYR A 197 -6.64 -18.59 9.75
N ILE A 198 -7.14 -17.36 9.55
CA ILE A 198 -6.66 -16.14 10.21
C ILE A 198 -6.79 -16.26 11.74
N THR A 199 -7.92 -16.80 12.21
CA THR A 199 -8.19 -16.97 13.64
C THR A 199 -7.26 -18.00 14.28
N ALA A 200 -7.11 -19.16 13.64
CA ALA A 200 -6.30 -20.28 14.12
C ALA A 200 -4.81 -19.93 14.16
N ASN A 201 -4.32 -19.23 13.12
CA ASN A 201 -2.93 -18.78 13.03
C ASN A 201 -2.66 -17.46 13.76
N ARG A 202 -3.67 -16.89 14.43
CA ARG A 202 -3.58 -15.63 15.20
C ARG A 202 -3.04 -14.46 14.36
N LEU A 203 -3.53 -14.30 13.13
CA LEU A 203 -3.08 -13.27 12.19
C LEU A 203 -3.99 -12.03 12.20
N THR A 204 -3.39 -10.85 12.06
CA THR A 204 -4.09 -9.57 11.84
C THR A 204 -3.79 -9.13 10.41
N LEU A 205 -4.81 -9.00 9.58
CA LEU A 205 -4.65 -8.44 8.23
C LEU A 205 -4.97 -6.95 8.29
N SER A 206 -4.09 -6.12 7.77
CA SER A 206 -4.36 -4.69 7.59
C SER A 206 -4.67 -4.41 6.14
N PHE A 207 -5.77 -3.71 5.90
CA PHE A 207 -6.21 -3.26 4.60
C PHE A 207 -6.30 -1.74 4.56
N GLU A 208 -6.00 -1.17 3.39
CA GLU A 208 -6.46 0.17 3.06
C GLU A 208 -7.83 0.09 2.38
N LEU A 209 -8.84 0.75 2.94
CA LEU A 209 -10.17 0.90 2.35
C LEU A 209 -10.22 2.18 1.51
N VAL A 210 -10.32 2.05 0.20
CA VAL A 210 -10.45 3.19 -0.71
C VAL A 210 -11.87 3.18 -1.26
N HIS A 211 -12.68 4.11 -0.76
CA HIS A 211 -14.10 4.17 -1.12
C HIS A 211 -14.55 5.62 -1.36
N SER A 212 -15.72 5.76 -1.95
CA SER A 212 -16.36 7.04 -2.17
C SER A 212 -17.23 7.55 -1.01
N ILE A 213 -17.70 6.65 -0.12
CA ILE A 213 -18.80 6.96 0.82
C ILE A 213 -18.35 7.61 2.14
N LEU A 214 -17.21 7.24 2.73
CA LEU A 214 -16.75 7.77 4.03
C LEU A 214 -15.79 8.97 3.91
N GLY A 215 -15.86 9.70 2.80
CA GLY A 215 -14.98 10.83 2.48
C GLY A 215 -13.74 10.41 1.69
N HIS A 216 -13.06 11.41 1.12
CA HIS A 216 -11.89 11.21 0.27
C HIS A 216 -10.64 11.81 0.92
N HIS A 217 -9.56 11.04 0.95
CA HIS A 217 -8.24 11.49 1.40
C HIS A 217 -7.28 11.75 0.23
N GLY A 218 -7.80 11.75 -1.01
CA GLY A 218 -7.07 11.90 -2.25
C GLY A 218 -8.01 11.83 -3.46
N ALA A 219 -7.50 11.41 -4.61
CA ALA A 219 -8.31 11.23 -5.81
C ALA A 219 -9.44 10.21 -5.59
N ILE A 220 -10.62 10.52 -6.11
CA ILE A 220 -11.80 9.65 -5.99
C ILE A 220 -11.60 8.44 -6.92
N PRO A 221 -11.62 7.20 -6.40
CA PRO A 221 -11.46 6.04 -7.25
C PRO A 221 -12.72 5.84 -8.10
N HIS A 222 -12.56 5.25 -9.28
CA HIS A 222 -13.69 4.94 -10.16
C HIS A 222 -14.61 3.86 -9.57
N ARG A 223 -14.08 3.04 -8.65
CA ARG A 223 -14.78 1.99 -7.92
C ARG A 223 -14.20 1.88 -6.52
N ASP A 224 -15.03 1.51 -5.55
CA ASP A 224 -14.55 1.22 -4.20
C ASP A 224 -13.71 -0.08 -4.21
N TYR A 225 -12.57 -0.07 -3.54
CA TYR A 225 -11.69 -1.23 -3.42
C TYR A 225 -11.00 -1.27 -2.06
N MET A 226 -10.42 -2.42 -1.73
CA MET A 226 -9.57 -2.59 -0.56
C MET A 226 -8.28 -3.27 -0.96
N MET A 227 -7.19 -2.95 -0.27
CA MET A 227 -5.86 -3.50 -0.56
C MET A 227 -5.21 -4.00 0.72
N LEU A 228 -4.79 -5.27 0.75
CA LEU A 228 -3.96 -5.83 1.81
C LEU A 228 -2.60 -5.12 1.78
N ILE A 229 -2.22 -4.54 2.92
CA ILE A 229 -0.97 -3.78 3.06
C ILE A 229 0.00 -4.40 4.07
N SER A 230 -0.49 -5.23 5.01
CA SER A 230 0.38 -5.97 5.92
C SER A 230 -0.36 -7.12 6.62
N VAL A 231 0.41 -8.10 7.09
CA VAL A 231 -0.07 -9.20 7.92
C VAL A 231 0.80 -9.27 9.18
N ALA A 232 0.18 -9.17 10.34
CA ALA A 232 0.86 -9.31 11.63
C ALA A 232 0.52 -10.65 12.28
N ASP A 233 1.54 -11.41 12.66
CA ASP A 233 1.45 -12.61 13.47
C ASP A 233 1.43 -12.24 14.97
N ARG A 234 0.34 -12.58 15.65
CA ARG A 234 0.14 -12.34 17.09
C ARG A 234 0.48 -13.55 17.97
N ASN A 235 1.16 -14.56 17.43
CA ASN A 235 1.70 -15.68 18.22
C ASN A 235 2.94 -15.26 19.00
N THR A 236 3.69 -14.28 18.49
CA THR A 236 4.83 -13.71 19.19
C THR A 236 4.36 -12.64 20.17
N ASN A 237 4.97 -12.57 21.36
CA ASN A 237 4.60 -11.58 22.39
C ASN A 237 4.83 -10.12 21.95
N THR A 238 5.63 -9.90 20.91
CA THR A 238 5.94 -8.58 20.35
C THR A 238 5.14 -8.26 19.10
N GLY A 239 4.47 -9.25 18.50
CA GLY A 239 4.03 -9.17 17.11
C GLY A 239 5.20 -9.26 16.15
N SER A 240 5.04 -10.04 15.09
CA SER A 240 5.95 -10.03 13.93
C SER A 240 5.15 -9.82 12.66
N PHE A 241 5.74 -9.18 11.66
CA PHE A 241 5.08 -8.98 10.37
C PHE A 241 5.55 -10.04 9.39
N TYR A 242 4.64 -10.52 8.55
CA TYR A 242 4.98 -11.36 7.41
C TYR A 242 5.90 -10.57 6.48
N SER A 243 6.89 -11.26 5.90
CA SER A 243 7.61 -10.72 4.75
C SER A 243 6.65 -10.51 3.57
N THR A 244 7.04 -9.70 2.59
CA THR A 244 6.24 -9.52 1.36
C THR A 244 5.94 -10.87 0.70
N GLU A 245 6.90 -11.79 0.65
CA GLU A 245 6.68 -13.15 0.13
C GLU A 245 5.57 -13.89 0.89
N GLN A 246 5.64 -13.92 2.22
CA GLN A 246 4.64 -14.60 3.06
C GLN A 246 3.25 -13.95 2.91
N MET A 247 3.20 -12.62 2.79
CA MET A 247 1.95 -11.89 2.53
C MET A 247 1.38 -12.27 1.15
N LEU A 248 2.21 -12.32 0.11
CA LEU A 248 1.79 -12.70 -1.24
C LEU A 248 1.29 -14.15 -1.29
N GLN A 249 1.96 -15.08 -0.63
CA GLN A 249 1.51 -16.47 -0.51
C GLN A 249 0.13 -16.57 0.15
N LEU A 250 -0.09 -15.83 1.25
CA LEU A 250 -1.40 -15.77 1.92
C LEU A 250 -2.46 -15.14 1.01
N ALA A 251 -2.11 -14.04 0.34
CA ALA A 251 -3.02 -13.33 -0.53
C ALA A 251 -3.43 -14.20 -1.73
N GLN A 252 -2.49 -14.90 -2.36
CA GLN A 252 -2.76 -15.85 -3.44
C GLN A 252 -3.65 -17.01 -2.98
N ARG A 253 -3.37 -17.56 -1.78
CA ARG A 253 -4.15 -18.67 -1.22
C ARG A 253 -5.64 -18.33 -1.10
N PHE A 254 -5.97 -17.12 -0.65
CA PHE A 254 -7.36 -16.71 -0.41
C PHE A 254 -7.90 -15.72 -1.46
N ARG A 255 -7.12 -15.43 -2.50
CA ARG A 255 -7.38 -14.37 -3.51
C ARG A 255 -7.62 -13.00 -2.88
N LEU A 256 -6.95 -12.68 -1.78
CA LEU A 256 -7.06 -11.35 -1.17
C LEU A 256 -6.45 -10.29 -2.11
N PRO A 257 -7.05 -9.09 -2.20
CA PRO A 257 -6.48 -8.04 -3.02
C PRO A 257 -5.19 -7.54 -2.35
N HIS A 258 -4.08 -7.52 -3.08
CA HIS A 258 -2.77 -7.15 -2.56
C HIS A 258 -2.06 -6.18 -3.52
N ASN A 259 -1.10 -5.44 -2.99
CA ASN A 259 -0.31 -4.51 -3.78
C ASN A 259 0.71 -5.23 -4.67
N ASP A 260 1.18 -4.52 -5.69
CA ASP A 260 2.45 -4.84 -6.33
C ASP A 260 3.61 -4.45 -5.41
N ALA A 261 4.73 -5.15 -5.54
CA ALA A 261 5.94 -4.89 -4.78
C ALA A 261 7.17 -4.90 -5.71
N TRP A 262 8.01 -3.89 -5.55
CA TRP A 262 9.30 -3.77 -6.24
C TRP A 262 10.43 -3.92 -5.22
N VAL A 263 11.48 -4.64 -5.59
CA VAL A 263 12.62 -4.91 -4.71
C VAL A 263 13.87 -4.37 -5.37
N PHE A 264 14.59 -3.51 -4.65
CA PHE A 264 15.88 -2.96 -5.06
C PHE A 264 16.96 -3.41 -4.08
N HIS A 265 18.13 -3.81 -4.56
CA HIS A 265 19.18 -4.37 -3.69
C HIS A 265 20.60 -3.91 -4.03
N THR A 266 20.75 -3.09 -5.05
CA THR A 266 21.99 -2.38 -5.38
C THR A 266 21.90 -0.91 -4.97
N PRO A 267 23.03 -0.27 -4.61
CA PRO A 267 23.06 1.17 -4.40
C PRO A 267 22.51 1.96 -5.59
N GLN A 268 22.85 1.55 -6.82
CA GLN A 268 22.42 2.19 -8.06
C GLN A 268 20.92 2.06 -8.29
N GLY A 269 20.34 0.88 -8.04
CA GLY A 269 18.90 0.65 -8.14
C GLY A 269 18.12 1.50 -7.13
N VAL A 270 18.65 1.65 -5.91
CA VAL A 270 18.03 2.50 -4.88
C VAL A 270 18.17 3.99 -5.20
N GLU A 271 19.30 4.45 -5.76
CA GLU A 271 19.43 5.82 -6.28
C GLU A 271 18.39 6.08 -7.37
N ARG A 272 18.21 5.13 -8.29
CA ARG A 272 17.19 5.22 -9.33
C ARG A 272 15.78 5.29 -8.74
N LEU A 273 15.48 4.49 -7.73
CA LEU A 273 14.22 4.57 -6.99
C LEU A 273 14.01 5.98 -6.40
N PHE A 274 15.04 6.60 -5.84
CA PHE A 274 14.93 7.96 -5.30
C PHE A 274 14.63 9.00 -6.38
N GLU A 275 15.24 8.89 -7.56
CA GLU A 275 14.94 9.77 -8.70
C GLU A 275 13.47 9.61 -9.16
N VAL A 276 13.02 8.35 -9.24
CA VAL A 276 11.63 7.99 -9.58
C VAL A 276 10.66 8.61 -8.56
N TYR A 277 10.96 8.48 -7.27
CA TYR A 277 10.17 9.08 -6.20
C TYR A 277 10.15 10.61 -6.26
N ASP A 278 11.30 11.27 -6.41
CA ASP A 278 11.38 12.73 -6.46
C ASP A 278 10.66 13.33 -7.66
N THR A 279 10.69 12.63 -8.80
CA THR A 279 10.03 13.09 -10.02
C THR A 279 8.51 12.96 -9.93
N MET A 280 8.02 11.91 -9.27
CA MET A 280 6.60 11.54 -9.34
C MET A 280 5.81 11.69 -8.04
N ARG A 281 6.48 11.97 -6.90
CA ARG A 281 5.76 12.21 -5.64
C ARG A 281 4.71 13.31 -5.85
N GLU A 282 3.51 13.08 -5.33
CA GLU A 282 2.35 13.98 -5.36
C GLU A 282 1.70 14.25 -6.73
N SER A 283 2.41 14.07 -7.85
CA SER A 283 1.92 14.40 -9.20
C SER A 283 1.75 13.17 -10.12
N GLY A 284 2.37 12.05 -9.79
CA GLY A 284 2.33 10.83 -10.59
C GLY A 284 0.97 10.13 -10.55
N MET A 285 0.46 9.77 -11.72
CA MET A 285 -0.70 8.87 -11.83
C MET A 285 -0.26 7.43 -11.55
N CYS A 286 -1.12 6.65 -10.89
CA CYS A 286 -0.83 5.26 -10.49
C CYS A 286 -0.21 4.41 -11.62
N GLY A 287 -0.81 4.45 -12.82
CA GLY A 287 -0.30 3.69 -13.97
C GLY A 287 1.12 4.09 -14.39
N THR A 288 1.42 5.39 -14.42
CA THR A 288 2.75 5.90 -14.76
C THR A 288 3.78 5.54 -13.70
N VAL A 289 3.40 5.60 -12.41
CA VAL A 289 4.28 5.20 -11.30
C VAL A 289 4.64 3.72 -11.41
N VAL A 290 3.64 2.85 -11.63
CA VAL A 290 3.83 1.40 -11.82
C VAL A 290 4.76 1.11 -13.00
N GLU A 291 4.51 1.72 -14.16
CA GLU A 291 5.33 1.51 -15.36
C GLU A 291 6.79 1.94 -15.13
N THR A 292 6.99 3.07 -14.46
CA THR A 292 8.33 3.60 -14.18
C THR A 292 9.08 2.71 -13.17
N LEU A 293 8.40 2.21 -12.13
CA LEU A 293 8.99 1.27 -11.17
C LEU A 293 9.34 -0.07 -11.82
N ASN A 294 8.47 -0.60 -12.69
CA ASN A 294 8.75 -1.81 -13.48
C ASN A 294 10.02 -1.64 -14.32
N LYS A 295 10.15 -0.48 -14.97
CA LYS A 295 11.35 -0.14 -15.75
C LYS A 295 12.59 -0.05 -14.87
N ALA A 296 12.52 0.62 -13.72
CA ALA A 296 13.66 0.79 -12.82
C ALA A 296 14.21 -0.55 -12.28
N VAL A 297 13.35 -1.47 -11.86
CA VAL A 297 13.79 -2.81 -11.40
C VAL A 297 14.39 -3.62 -12.56
N LYS A 298 13.83 -3.49 -13.77
CA LYS A 298 14.37 -4.16 -14.96
C LYS A 298 15.76 -3.63 -15.31
N GLU A 299 15.97 -2.31 -15.27
CA GLU A 299 17.27 -1.68 -15.51
C GLU A 299 18.32 -2.13 -14.50
N GLU A 300 17.96 -2.27 -13.21
CA GLU A 300 18.85 -2.83 -12.18
C GLU A 300 19.27 -4.27 -12.51
N ALA A 301 18.31 -5.13 -12.85
CA ALA A 301 18.58 -6.52 -13.19
C ALA A 301 19.44 -6.68 -14.46
N GLU A 302 19.25 -5.82 -15.47
CA GLU A 302 20.05 -5.80 -16.70
C GLU A 302 21.49 -5.36 -16.41
N ALA A 303 21.68 -4.29 -15.62
CA ALA A 303 23.01 -3.81 -15.24
C ALA A 303 23.81 -4.86 -14.46
N GLU A 304 23.17 -5.62 -13.58
CA GLU A 304 23.82 -6.74 -12.88
C GLU A 304 24.18 -7.89 -13.82
N ALA A 305 23.33 -8.20 -14.81
CA ALA A 305 23.60 -9.25 -15.77
C ALA A 305 24.83 -8.92 -16.65
N GLU A 306 24.96 -7.66 -17.07
CA GLU A 306 26.11 -7.14 -17.81
C GLU A 306 27.40 -7.22 -16.98
N ALA A 307 27.38 -6.72 -15.74
CA ALA A 307 28.53 -6.77 -14.84
C ALA A 307 29.02 -8.20 -14.55
N ASN A 308 28.10 -9.17 -14.53
CA ASN A 308 28.44 -10.59 -14.35
C ASN A 308 28.87 -11.30 -15.65
N GLY A 309 28.53 -10.74 -16.82
CA GLY A 309 28.82 -11.31 -18.15
C GLY A 309 30.22 -11.00 -18.67
N GLU A 310 30.80 -9.86 -18.29
CA GLU A 310 32.13 -9.43 -18.76
C GLU A 310 33.30 -10.25 -18.18
N GLY A 311 33.07 -11.09 -17.17
CA GLY A 311 34.11 -11.89 -16.50
C GLY A 311 34.50 -13.22 -17.16
N LYS A 312 33.96 -13.60 -18.32
CA LYS A 312 34.21 -14.93 -18.95
C LYS A 312 35.01 -14.92 -20.26
N GLY A 313 35.55 -13.76 -20.66
CA GLY A 313 36.01 -13.54 -22.03
C GLY A 313 37.50 -13.42 -22.27
N GLU A 314 38.43 -13.85 -21.40
CA GLU A 314 39.87 -13.78 -21.73
C GLU A 314 40.66 -14.91 -21.06
N GLY A 315 40.89 -16.01 -21.78
CA GLY A 315 41.61 -17.15 -21.22
C GLY A 315 41.81 -18.38 -22.12
N GLU A 316 41.93 -18.24 -23.44
CA GLU A 316 42.49 -19.32 -24.27
C GLU A 316 43.88 -18.90 -24.81
N GLY A 317 44.88 -19.18 -23.97
CA GLY A 317 46.28 -19.11 -24.33
C GLY A 317 46.64 -20.17 -25.38
N LYS A 318 47.20 -19.69 -26.49
CA LYS A 318 47.89 -20.46 -27.53
C LYS A 318 48.90 -21.44 -26.93
N GLY A 319 48.60 -22.73 -26.96
CA GLY A 319 49.59 -23.80 -26.83
C GLY A 319 50.18 -24.17 -28.20
N LYS A 320 51.29 -23.54 -28.59
CA LYS A 320 52.18 -24.09 -29.64
C LYS A 320 53.02 -25.20 -29.01
N GLY A 321 52.79 -26.44 -29.42
CA GLY A 321 53.68 -27.57 -29.14
C GLY A 321 54.35 -28.02 -30.43
N GLU A 322 55.58 -27.56 -30.67
CA GLU A 322 56.53 -28.26 -31.53
C GLU A 322 57.16 -29.40 -30.72
N GLY A 323 57.21 -30.59 -31.30
CA GLY A 323 57.90 -31.75 -30.71
C GLY A 323 58.32 -32.72 -31.80
N LYS A 324 59.59 -32.61 -32.21
CA LYS A 324 60.32 -33.62 -32.98
C LYS A 324 60.54 -34.87 -32.12
N GLY A 325 60.50 -36.04 -32.76
CA GLY A 325 60.88 -37.34 -32.18
C GLY A 325 60.37 -38.48 -33.05
#